data_AF-A0A085ZQM7-F1
#
_entry.id   AF-A0A085ZQM7-F1
#
_cell.length_a   1.000
_cell.length_b   1.000
_cell.length_c   1.000
_cell.angle_alpha   90.00
_cell.angle_beta   90.00
_cell.angle_gamma   90.00
#
_symmetry.space_group_name_H-M   'P 1'
#
loop_
_entity.id
_entity.type
_entity.pdbx_description
1 polymer ?
#
loop_
_entity_poly.entity_id
_entity_poly.type
_entity_poly.pdbx_seq_one_letter_code
_entity_poly.pdbx_strand_id
1 'polypeptide(L)'
;MKSFLLIFIIFSSIKIYSQSTQTSLNFGKNNDFHSDKIVSETTTNRTFYNRSGTTERTKEVKSYNTQNNVIAELRYDEDNNLKQRLTRIYDSTGTRCLARKFENWHRYLGHSIETAIYTYDSKGFLINASDKNQKGQIYRQTNFINNDKGDPIEIINFNGEEIIGKEKNEYNYDKNEVTIKYCNKNNELLSSQTSTIDYSKVNSDDIVNEHGDIIKSATYETEIKYDKFGNWIKEKHSVIRNGKLTKQSETSRTIKYLN
;
A
#
# COMPACT_ATOMS: atom_id res chain seq x y z
N MET A 1 -16.76 27.45 -46.44
CA MET A 1 -16.82 26.09 -45.86
C MET A 1 -15.98 26.07 -44.60
N LYS A 2 -16.61 25.95 -43.43
CA LYS A 2 -15.91 25.91 -42.14
C LYS A 2 -15.37 24.49 -41.93
N SER A 3 -14.05 24.34 -41.95
CA SER A 3 -13.40 23.08 -41.57
C SER A 3 -13.33 23.00 -40.05
N PHE A 4 -14.12 22.09 -39.46
CA PHE A 4 -14.00 21.74 -38.06
C PHE A 4 -12.79 20.80 -37.91
N LEU A 5 -11.69 21.32 -37.38
CA LEU A 5 -10.56 20.51 -36.97
C LEU A 5 -10.95 19.79 -35.66
N LEU A 6 -11.44 18.57 -35.77
CA LEU A 6 -11.74 17.70 -34.63
C LEU A 6 -10.40 17.17 -34.07
N ILE A 7 -9.85 17.83 -33.05
CA ILE A 7 -8.68 17.34 -32.32
C ILE A 7 -9.15 16.18 -31.45
N PHE A 8 -8.87 14.96 -31.90
CA PHE A 8 -9.03 13.75 -31.10
C PHE A 8 -7.92 13.75 -30.02
N ILE A 9 -8.26 14.22 -28.83
CA ILE A 9 -7.40 14.04 -27.64
C ILE A 9 -7.47 12.55 -27.29
N ILE A 10 -6.51 11.79 -27.79
CA ILE A 10 -6.26 10.41 -27.34
C ILE A 10 -5.78 10.52 -25.90
N PHE A 11 -6.69 10.33 -24.94
CA PHE A 11 -6.33 10.07 -23.56
C PHE A 11 -5.60 8.72 -23.55
N SER A 12 -4.28 8.74 -23.61
CA SER A 12 -3.43 7.61 -23.25
C SER A 12 -3.68 7.33 -21.76
N SER A 13 -4.62 6.42 -21.50
CA SER A 13 -4.82 5.89 -20.16
C SER A 13 -3.60 5.03 -19.81
N ILE A 14 -2.58 5.66 -19.23
CA ILE A 14 -1.48 4.96 -18.57
C ILE A 14 -2.09 4.27 -17.34
N LYS A 15 -2.57 3.05 -17.52
CA LYS A 15 -2.97 2.16 -16.43
C LYS A 15 -1.77 1.27 -16.09
N ILE A 16 -0.80 1.83 -15.37
CA ILE A 16 0.25 1.02 -14.76
C ILE A 16 -0.11 0.89 -13.28
N TYR A 17 -0.76 -0.23 -12.94
CA TYR A 17 -0.80 -0.73 -11.58
C TYR A 17 -0.68 -2.24 -11.67
N SER A 18 0.55 -2.72 -11.65
CA SER A 18 0.85 -4.13 -11.38
C SER A 18 1.50 -4.26 -10.01
N GLN A 19 1.42 -5.46 -9.43
CA GLN A 19 2.22 -5.77 -8.25
C GLN A 19 3.70 -5.69 -8.64
N SER A 20 4.49 -4.99 -7.83
CA SER A 20 5.94 -4.84 -8.01
C SER A 20 6.71 -5.54 -6.90
N THR A 21 8.03 -5.60 -7.02
CA THR A 21 8.93 -6.06 -5.96
C THR A 21 8.67 -5.32 -4.66
N GLN A 22 8.41 -4.02 -4.73
CA GLN A 22 8.18 -3.23 -3.52
C GLN A 22 6.88 -3.60 -2.80
N THR A 23 5.81 -3.85 -3.55
CA THR A 23 4.53 -4.24 -2.96
C THR A 23 4.58 -5.67 -2.42
N SER A 24 5.25 -6.58 -3.12
CA SER A 24 5.39 -7.98 -2.71
C SER A 24 6.24 -8.15 -1.46
N LEU A 25 7.36 -7.43 -1.31
CA LEU A 25 8.19 -7.42 -0.10
C LEU A 25 7.46 -6.92 1.16
N ASN A 26 6.36 -6.18 0.98
CA ASN A 26 5.53 -5.67 2.07
C ASN A 26 4.17 -6.36 2.16
N PHE A 27 3.94 -7.39 1.33
CA PHE A 27 2.67 -8.08 1.28
C PHE A 27 2.46 -8.91 2.56
N GLY A 28 1.36 -8.65 3.26
CA GLY A 28 1.02 -9.35 4.49
C GLY A 28 1.81 -8.94 5.73
N LYS A 29 2.80 -8.03 5.61
CA LYS A 29 3.42 -7.41 6.78
C LYS A 29 2.42 -6.51 7.48
N ASN A 30 2.38 -6.58 8.80
CA ASN A 30 1.47 -5.80 9.62
C ASN A 30 2.18 -5.32 10.89
N ASN A 31 2.45 -4.02 10.93
CA ASN A 31 3.07 -3.33 12.06
C ASN A 31 2.16 -2.17 12.52
N ASP A 32 0.84 -2.30 12.38
CA ASP A 32 -0.11 -1.22 12.70
C ASP A 32 -0.16 -0.88 14.21
N PHE A 33 0.32 -1.80 15.06
CA PHE A 33 0.25 -1.74 16.53
C PHE A 33 1.57 -2.20 17.17
N HIS A 34 1.94 -1.59 18.29
CA HIS A 34 3.14 -1.90 19.09
C HIS A 34 2.86 -2.82 20.28
N SER A 35 1.62 -3.30 20.41
CA SER A 35 1.18 -4.13 21.52
C SER A 35 0.51 -5.40 21.03
N ASP A 36 0.62 -6.47 21.79
CA ASP A 36 -0.10 -7.73 21.57
C ASP A 36 -1.61 -7.64 21.92
N LYS A 37 -2.10 -6.46 22.32
CA LYS A 37 -3.53 -6.26 22.56
C LYS A 37 -4.29 -6.42 21.26
N ILE A 38 -5.36 -7.21 21.32
CA ILE A 38 -6.20 -7.45 20.17
C ILE A 38 -7.06 -6.20 19.93
N VAL A 39 -6.94 -5.63 18.75
CA VAL A 39 -7.72 -4.48 18.30
C VAL A 39 -8.89 -4.98 17.49
N SER A 40 -10.09 -4.48 17.74
CA SER A 40 -11.27 -4.82 16.96
C SER A 40 -11.51 -3.84 15.80
N GLU A 41 -11.31 -2.54 16.04
CA GLU A 41 -11.26 -1.54 14.98
C GLU A 41 -10.49 -0.28 15.41
N THR A 42 -10.09 0.50 14.41
CA THR A 42 -9.60 1.86 14.56
C THR A 42 -10.47 2.82 13.75
N THR A 43 -10.67 4.02 14.27
CA THR A 43 -11.20 5.16 13.50
C THR A 43 -10.12 6.22 13.41
N THR A 44 -9.64 6.46 12.19
CA THR A 44 -8.59 7.43 11.91
C THR A 44 -9.18 8.64 11.19
N ASN A 45 -8.94 9.84 11.70
CA ASN A 45 -9.27 11.10 11.02
C ASN A 45 -7.97 11.76 10.62
N ARG A 46 -7.85 12.16 9.35
CA ARG A 46 -6.65 12.84 8.84
C ARG A 46 -7.01 14.14 8.19
N THR A 47 -6.23 15.17 8.53
CA THR A 47 -6.27 16.50 7.92
C THR A 47 -4.97 16.70 7.15
N PHE A 48 -5.06 16.93 5.85
CA PHE A 48 -3.93 17.29 5.00
C PHE A 48 -3.92 18.79 4.72
N TYR A 49 -2.74 19.41 4.82
CA TYR A 49 -2.53 20.82 4.50
C TYR A 49 -1.85 20.92 3.13
N ASN A 50 -2.62 21.29 2.12
CA ASN A 50 -2.10 21.43 0.76
C ASN A 50 -1.30 22.73 0.61
N ARG A 51 -0.36 22.73 -0.34
CA ARG A 51 0.49 23.91 -0.63
C ARG A 51 -0.32 25.14 -1.07
N SER A 52 -1.52 24.92 -1.61
CA SER A 52 -2.47 25.97 -2.00
C SER A 52 -3.20 26.62 -0.82
N GLY A 53 -2.96 26.17 0.42
CA GLY A 53 -3.69 26.61 1.61
C GLY A 53 -5.04 25.88 1.80
N THR A 54 -5.41 24.98 0.90
CA THR A 54 -6.61 24.15 1.08
C THR A 54 -6.35 23.04 2.09
N THR A 55 -7.41 22.63 2.79
CA THR A 55 -7.37 21.54 3.74
C THR A 55 -8.27 20.42 3.24
N GLU A 56 -7.76 19.18 3.23
CA GLU A 56 -8.54 18.00 2.92
C GLU A 56 -8.71 17.17 4.19
N ARG A 57 -9.94 16.71 4.46
CA ARG A 57 -10.24 15.84 5.60
C ARG A 57 -10.72 14.49 5.10
N THR A 58 -10.17 13.45 5.71
CA THR A 58 -10.55 12.06 5.42
C THR A 58 -10.80 11.32 6.71
N LYS A 59 -11.72 10.37 6.66
CA LYS A 59 -11.99 9.44 7.74
C LYS A 59 -11.82 8.01 7.24
N GLU A 60 -11.13 7.20 8.00
CA GLU A 60 -10.92 5.79 7.73
C GLU A 60 -11.35 4.97 8.95
N VAL A 61 -12.13 3.91 8.74
CA VAL A 61 -12.49 2.94 9.77
C VAL A 61 -11.95 1.59 9.34
N LYS A 62 -11.04 1.02 10.13
CA LYS A 62 -10.46 -0.30 9.89
C LYS A 62 -10.90 -1.29 10.94
N SER A 63 -11.40 -2.45 10.53
CA SER A 63 -11.67 -3.58 11.42
C SER A 63 -10.61 -4.65 11.26
N TYR A 64 -10.30 -5.35 12.34
CA TYR A 64 -9.19 -6.30 12.40
C TYR A 64 -9.64 -7.68 12.89
N ASN A 65 -8.91 -8.72 12.51
CA ASN A 65 -9.05 -10.06 13.08
C ASN A 65 -8.23 -10.22 14.36
N THR A 66 -8.23 -11.42 14.94
CA THR A 66 -7.50 -11.76 16.17
C THR A 66 -5.98 -11.71 16.04
N GLN A 67 -5.45 -11.74 14.82
CA GLN A 67 -4.03 -11.55 14.51
C GLN A 67 -3.72 -10.08 14.21
N ASN A 68 -4.63 -9.17 14.57
CA ASN A 68 -4.56 -7.74 14.28
C ASN A 68 -4.45 -7.40 12.78
N ASN A 69 -4.80 -8.31 11.88
CA ASN A 69 -4.79 -8.08 10.44
C ASN A 69 -6.10 -7.42 9.96
N VAL A 70 -6.00 -6.44 9.06
CA VAL A 70 -7.16 -5.68 8.56
C VAL A 70 -8.09 -6.56 7.74
N ILE A 71 -9.30 -6.81 8.24
CA ILE A 71 -10.36 -7.54 7.52
C ILE A 71 -11.27 -6.62 6.72
N ALA A 72 -11.43 -5.38 7.15
CA ALA A 72 -12.25 -4.37 6.47
C ALA A 72 -11.66 -2.98 6.65
N GLU A 73 -11.79 -2.14 5.63
CA GLU A 73 -11.38 -0.75 5.66
C GLU A 73 -12.41 0.08 4.89
N LEU A 74 -12.97 1.08 5.55
CA LEU A 74 -13.99 1.98 5.03
C LEU A 74 -13.40 3.39 5.00
N ARG A 75 -13.34 4.01 3.82
CA ARG A 75 -12.84 5.38 3.65
C ARG A 75 -13.97 6.32 3.27
N TYR A 76 -14.05 7.43 3.96
CA TYR A 76 -15.08 8.45 3.81
C TYR A 76 -14.46 9.77 3.40
N ASP A 77 -15.21 10.56 2.63
CA ASP A 77 -14.88 11.96 2.38
C ASP A 77 -15.26 12.87 3.55
N GLU A 78 -15.02 14.18 3.38
CA GLU A 78 -15.29 15.20 4.38
C GLU A 78 -16.76 15.32 4.78
N ASP A 79 -17.67 14.92 3.88
CA ASP A 79 -19.12 14.92 4.09
C ASP A 79 -19.61 13.60 4.71
N ASN A 80 -18.70 12.73 5.14
CA ASN A 80 -18.97 11.36 5.63
C ASN A 80 -19.64 10.44 4.60
N ASN A 81 -19.50 10.68 3.30
CA ASN A 81 -19.93 9.73 2.28
C ASN A 81 -18.88 8.65 2.09
N LEU A 82 -19.31 7.38 2.04
CA LEU A 82 -18.41 6.25 1.76
C LEU A 82 -17.85 6.37 0.34
N LYS A 83 -16.53 6.44 0.22
CA LYS A 83 -15.80 6.50 -1.04
C LYS A 83 -15.23 5.16 -1.44
N GLN A 84 -14.69 4.41 -0.48
CA GLN A 84 -14.01 3.15 -0.75
C GLN A 84 -14.28 2.15 0.36
N ARG A 85 -14.42 0.89 -0.02
CA ARG A 85 -14.46 -0.24 0.90
C ARG A 85 -13.47 -1.29 0.42
N LEU A 86 -12.58 -1.70 1.31
CA LEU A 86 -11.72 -2.86 1.11
C LEU A 86 -12.14 -3.92 2.11
N THR A 87 -12.29 -5.16 1.65
CA THR A 87 -12.49 -6.33 2.50
C THR A 87 -11.43 -7.37 2.15
N ARG A 88 -10.93 -8.08 3.15
CA ARG A 88 -9.92 -9.14 3.00
C ARG A 88 -10.43 -10.43 3.61
N ILE A 89 -10.10 -11.53 2.95
CA ILE A 89 -10.40 -12.88 3.40
C ILE A 89 -9.06 -13.52 3.74
N TYR A 90 -8.97 -14.09 4.93
CA TYR A 90 -7.78 -14.77 5.41
C TYR A 90 -8.00 -16.28 5.44
N ASP A 91 -6.90 -17.03 5.51
CA ASP A 91 -6.90 -18.45 5.80
C ASP A 91 -7.43 -18.74 7.22
N SER A 92 -7.54 -20.03 7.55
CA SER A 92 -8.03 -20.49 8.85
C SER A 92 -7.17 -20.05 10.03
N THR A 93 -5.90 -19.72 9.78
CA THR A 93 -4.99 -19.16 10.80
C THR A 93 -5.18 -17.66 11.00
N GLY A 94 -5.88 -16.97 10.09
CA GLY A 94 -6.07 -15.53 10.13
C GLY A 94 -4.82 -14.72 9.74
N THR A 95 -3.76 -15.37 9.23
CA THR A 95 -2.48 -14.71 8.93
C THR A 95 -2.29 -14.46 7.44
N ARG A 96 -2.70 -15.39 6.57
CA ARG A 96 -2.46 -15.29 5.12
C ARG A 96 -3.71 -14.77 4.43
N CYS A 97 -3.59 -13.62 3.77
CA CYS A 97 -4.67 -13.05 2.97
C CYS A 97 -4.87 -13.87 1.70
N LEU A 98 -6.00 -14.57 1.58
CA LEU A 98 -6.33 -15.39 0.41
C LEU A 98 -7.03 -14.60 -0.69
N ALA A 99 -7.74 -13.53 -0.33
CA ALA A 99 -8.43 -12.70 -1.29
C ALA A 99 -8.72 -11.30 -0.74
N ARG A 100 -8.99 -10.36 -1.65
CA ARG A 100 -9.58 -9.06 -1.32
C ARG A 100 -10.70 -8.70 -2.28
N LYS A 101 -11.62 -7.85 -1.81
CA LYS A 101 -12.58 -7.13 -2.65
C LYS A 101 -12.47 -5.65 -2.34
N PHE A 102 -12.27 -4.85 -3.38
CA PHE A 102 -12.18 -3.40 -3.35
C PHE A 102 -13.37 -2.80 -4.11
N GLU A 103 -14.16 -2.00 -3.41
CA GLU A 103 -15.32 -1.27 -3.92
C GLU A 103 -14.97 0.22 -3.90
N ASN A 104 -15.28 0.92 -5.00
CA ASN A 104 -15.04 2.35 -5.12
C ASN A 104 -16.29 3.05 -5.65
N TRP A 105 -16.73 4.10 -4.95
CA TRP A 105 -17.87 4.94 -5.33
C TRP A 105 -17.34 6.24 -5.91
N HIS A 106 -17.24 6.28 -7.23
CA HIS A 106 -16.82 7.47 -7.96
C HIS A 106 -18.03 8.33 -8.31
N ARG A 107 -17.95 9.65 -8.08
CA ARG A 107 -19.03 10.59 -8.36
C ARG A 107 -19.55 10.52 -9.81
N TYR A 108 -18.64 10.33 -10.76
CA TYR A 108 -18.96 10.35 -12.19
C TYR A 108 -18.94 8.98 -12.87
N LEU A 109 -18.20 8.00 -12.30
CA LEU A 109 -18.06 6.67 -12.91
C LEU A 109 -18.95 5.63 -12.22
N GLY A 110 -19.70 6.04 -11.20
CA GLY A 110 -20.53 5.16 -10.40
C GLY A 110 -19.70 4.24 -9.51
N HIS A 111 -20.28 3.07 -9.24
CA HIS A 111 -19.68 2.06 -8.38
C HIS A 111 -18.86 1.07 -9.21
N SER A 112 -17.61 0.84 -8.82
CA SER A 112 -16.74 -0.18 -9.41
C SER A 112 -16.27 -1.18 -8.35
N ILE A 113 -16.07 -2.42 -8.80
CA ILE A 113 -15.60 -3.53 -7.97
C ILE A 113 -14.40 -4.18 -8.63
N GLU A 114 -13.36 -4.42 -7.83
CA GLU A 114 -12.20 -5.23 -8.14
C GLU A 114 -12.05 -6.32 -7.08
N THR A 115 -11.77 -7.55 -7.49
CA THR A 115 -11.44 -8.64 -6.55
C THR A 115 -10.09 -9.22 -6.88
N ALA A 116 -9.26 -9.49 -5.89
CA ALA A 116 -8.00 -10.19 -6.09
C ALA A 116 -8.00 -11.52 -5.33
N ILE A 117 -7.38 -12.55 -5.92
CA ILE A 117 -7.15 -13.85 -5.30
C ILE A 117 -5.64 -14.07 -5.24
N TYR A 118 -5.18 -14.63 -4.12
CA TYR A 118 -3.77 -14.88 -3.83
C TYR A 118 -3.53 -16.38 -3.66
N THR A 119 -2.50 -16.89 -4.33
CA THR A 119 -2.11 -18.30 -4.25
C THR A 119 -0.70 -18.41 -3.71
N TYR A 120 -0.50 -19.41 -2.86
CA TYR A 120 0.75 -19.66 -2.15
C TYR A 120 1.27 -21.06 -2.46
N ASP A 121 2.59 -21.24 -2.39
CA ASP A 121 3.20 -22.56 -2.44
C ASP A 121 3.10 -23.31 -1.09
N SER A 122 3.66 -24.52 -1.03
CA SER A 122 3.68 -25.33 0.20
C SER A 122 4.56 -24.77 1.32
N LYS A 123 5.54 -23.90 1.00
CA LYS A 123 6.32 -23.16 1.99
C LYS A 123 5.56 -21.93 2.51
N GLY A 124 4.46 -21.56 1.86
CA GLY A 124 3.63 -20.42 2.20
C GLY A 124 4.06 -19.11 1.53
N PHE A 125 4.90 -19.18 0.49
CA PHE A 125 5.32 -18.00 -0.27
C PHE A 125 4.27 -17.66 -1.34
N LEU A 126 4.01 -16.37 -1.54
CA LEU A 126 3.08 -15.91 -2.57
C LEU A 126 3.66 -16.25 -3.95
N ILE A 127 2.94 -17.01 -4.76
CA ILE A 127 3.37 -17.41 -6.11
C ILE A 127 2.49 -16.83 -7.22
N ASN A 128 1.28 -16.39 -6.87
CA ASN A 128 0.37 -15.79 -7.84
C ASN A 128 -0.60 -14.81 -7.18
N ALA A 129 -0.91 -13.73 -7.89
CA ALA A 129 -2.03 -12.84 -7.62
C ALA A 129 -2.84 -12.61 -8.90
N SER A 130 -4.15 -12.80 -8.85
CA SER A 130 -5.05 -12.56 -9.99
C SER A 130 -6.14 -11.57 -9.62
N ASP A 131 -6.24 -10.46 -10.36
CA ASP A 131 -7.28 -9.46 -10.19
C ASP A 131 -8.37 -9.60 -11.26
N LYS A 132 -9.62 -9.58 -10.80
CA LYS A 132 -10.82 -9.67 -11.61
C LYS A 132 -11.62 -8.38 -11.50
N ASN A 133 -12.20 -7.99 -12.63
CA ASN A 133 -13.11 -6.85 -12.68
C ASN A 133 -14.50 -7.25 -12.13
N GLN A 134 -15.42 -6.28 -12.10
CA GLN A 134 -16.80 -6.49 -11.63
C GLN A 134 -17.58 -7.56 -12.40
N LYS A 135 -17.17 -7.91 -13.64
CA LYS A 135 -17.76 -8.99 -14.43
C LYS A 135 -17.12 -10.35 -14.16
N GLY A 136 -16.17 -10.43 -13.21
CA GLY A 136 -15.43 -11.64 -12.88
C GLY A 136 -14.31 -11.99 -13.86
N GLN A 137 -14.02 -11.14 -14.84
CA GLN A 137 -12.97 -11.38 -15.84
C GLN A 137 -11.61 -11.01 -15.27
N ILE A 138 -10.64 -11.91 -15.41
CA ILE A 138 -9.24 -11.63 -15.07
C ILE A 138 -8.73 -10.60 -16.07
N TYR A 139 -8.31 -9.44 -15.58
CA TYR A 139 -7.69 -8.40 -16.40
C TYR A 139 -6.23 -8.16 -15.99
N ARG A 140 -5.80 -8.72 -14.86
CA ARG A 140 -4.42 -8.64 -14.40
C ARG A 140 -4.05 -9.90 -13.65
N GLN A 141 -2.83 -10.37 -13.89
CA GLN A 141 -2.24 -11.46 -13.14
C GLN A 141 -0.76 -11.15 -12.91
N THR A 142 -0.25 -11.56 -11.76
CA THR A 142 1.17 -11.50 -11.43
C THR A 142 1.61 -12.86 -10.93
N ASN A 143 2.67 -13.41 -11.52
CA ASN A 143 3.35 -14.61 -11.04
C ASN A 143 4.66 -14.21 -10.35
N PHE A 144 4.98 -14.92 -9.27
CA PHE A 144 6.18 -14.68 -8.47
C PHE A 144 7.03 -15.94 -8.44
N ILE A 145 8.32 -15.79 -8.71
CA ILE A 145 9.33 -16.82 -8.50
C ILE A 145 10.17 -16.32 -7.34
N ASN A 146 10.17 -17.06 -6.23
CA ASN A 146 10.81 -16.65 -4.98
C ASN A 146 12.14 -17.38 -4.75
N ASN A 147 13.04 -16.75 -4.01
CA ASN A 147 14.20 -17.44 -3.41
C ASN A 147 13.78 -18.23 -2.16
N ASP A 148 14.76 -18.87 -1.50
CA ASP A 148 14.51 -19.68 -0.29
C ASP A 148 14.03 -18.89 0.93
N LYS A 149 14.16 -17.56 0.93
CA LYS A 149 13.60 -16.67 1.98
C LYS A 149 12.16 -16.25 1.69
N GLY A 150 11.62 -16.60 0.52
CA GLY A 150 10.30 -16.17 0.09
C GLY A 150 10.28 -14.79 -0.59
N ASP A 151 11.45 -14.19 -0.83
CA ASP A 151 11.55 -12.93 -1.55
C ASP A 151 11.55 -13.17 -3.06
N PRO A 152 10.78 -12.40 -3.86
CA PRO A 152 10.64 -12.63 -5.30
C PRO A 152 11.93 -12.30 -6.05
N ILE A 153 12.52 -13.26 -6.76
CA ILE A 153 13.66 -13.06 -7.67
C ILE A 153 13.22 -12.74 -9.11
N GLU A 154 12.01 -13.17 -9.49
CA GLU A 154 11.37 -12.76 -10.74
C GLU A 154 9.88 -12.53 -10.51
N ILE A 155 9.35 -11.44 -11.08
CA ILE A 155 7.93 -11.12 -11.11
C ILE A 155 7.51 -11.00 -12.56
N ILE A 156 6.48 -11.73 -12.96
CA ILE A 156 5.96 -11.71 -14.33
C ILE A 156 4.55 -11.14 -14.29
N ASN A 157 4.35 -10.03 -15.00
CA ASN A 157 3.08 -9.32 -15.02
C ASN A 157 2.33 -9.60 -16.32
N PHE A 158 1.01 -9.79 -16.21
CA PHE A 158 0.10 -10.12 -17.30
C PHE A 158 -1.09 -9.16 -17.34
N ASN A 159 -1.55 -8.85 -18.56
CA ASN A 159 -2.85 -8.20 -18.83
C ASN A 159 -3.74 -9.22 -19.53
N GLY A 160 -4.73 -9.75 -18.80
CA GLY A 160 -5.38 -11.00 -19.20
C GLY A 160 -4.35 -12.13 -19.26
N GLU A 161 -4.20 -12.75 -20.43
CA GLU A 161 -3.24 -13.83 -20.68
C GLU A 161 -1.89 -13.33 -21.26
N GLU A 162 -1.80 -12.07 -21.64
CA GLU A 162 -0.61 -11.52 -22.31
C GLU A 162 0.41 -11.01 -21.30
N ILE A 163 1.67 -11.45 -21.43
CA ILE A 163 2.78 -10.89 -20.66
C ILE A 163 3.00 -9.43 -21.07
N ILE A 164 2.99 -8.54 -20.09
CA ILE A 164 3.30 -7.10 -20.29
C ILE A 164 4.76 -6.77 -19.96
N GLY A 165 5.37 -7.50 -19.02
CA GLY A 165 6.75 -7.25 -18.61
C GLY A 165 7.14 -8.07 -17.39
N LYS A 166 8.41 -7.94 -17.00
CA LYS A 166 9.01 -8.67 -15.88
C LYS A 166 9.82 -7.75 -14.98
N GLU A 167 9.91 -8.08 -13.71
CA GLU A 167 10.91 -7.54 -12.79
C GLU A 167 11.86 -8.66 -12.40
N LYS A 168 13.17 -8.40 -12.38
CA LYS A 168 14.20 -9.33 -11.89
C LYS A 168 14.96 -8.69 -10.76
N ASN A 169 15.09 -9.41 -9.65
CA ASN A 169 15.56 -8.85 -8.40
C ASN A 169 16.86 -9.51 -7.93
N GLU A 170 17.82 -8.67 -7.55
CA GLU A 170 19.10 -9.07 -6.98
C GLU A 170 19.21 -8.48 -5.57
N TYR A 171 19.29 -9.34 -4.57
CA TYR A 171 19.23 -8.95 -3.17
C TYR A 171 20.62 -8.85 -2.53
N ASN A 172 20.87 -7.75 -1.84
CA ASN A 172 21.97 -7.57 -0.90
C ASN A 172 21.40 -7.38 0.51
N TYR A 173 21.24 -8.49 1.23
CA TYR A 173 20.64 -8.49 2.56
C TYR A 173 21.47 -7.76 3.61
N ASP A 174 22.80 -7.83 3.50
CA ASP A 174 23.72 -7.17 4.43
C ASP A 174 23.57 -5.65 4.37
N LYS A 175 23.31 -5.11 3.18
CA LYS A 175 23.03 -3.69 2.96
C LYS A 175 21.55 -3.32 3.04
N ASN A 176 20.65 -4.29 3.22
CA ASN A 176 19.20 -4.09 3.16
C ASN A 176 18.71 -3.52 1.81
N GLU A 177 19.36 -3.89 0.71
CA GLU A 177 19.14 -3.34 -0.63
C GLU A 177 18.66 -4.42 -1.62
N VAL A 178 17.74 -4.05 -2.50
CA VAL A 178 17.35 -4.87 -3.66
C VAL A 178 17.54 -4.05 -4.93
N THR A 179 18.23 -4.62 -5.91
CA THR A 179 18.31 -4.07 -7.27
C THR A 179 17.23 -4.71 -8.12
N ILE A 180 16.32 -3.89 -8.65
CA ILE A 180 15.15 -4.27 -9.44
C ILE A 180 15.42 -3.88 -10.88
N LYS A 181 15.48 -4.87 -11.78
CA LYS A 181 15.63 -4.71 -13.23
C LYS A 181 14.26 -4.86 -13.89
N TYR A 182 13.83 -3.84 -14.62
CA TYR A 182 12.56 -3.85 -15.37
C TYR A 182 12.80 -4.31 -16.79
N CYS A 183 12.15 -5.39 -17.19
CA CYS A 183 12.24 -5.97 -18.52
C CYS A 183 10.89 -5.91 -19.25
N ASN A 184 10.94 -5.76 -20.57
CA ASN A 184 9.73 -5.90 -21.40
C ASN A 184 9.34 -7.39 -21.57
N LYS A 185 8.27 -7.65 -22.33
CA LYS A 185 7.79 -9.01 -22.60
C LYS A 185 8.79 -9.93 -23.32
N ASN A 186 9.75 -9.36 -24.04
CA ASN A 186 10.83 -10.06 -24.75
C ASN A 186 12.08 -10.25 -23.88
N ASN A 187 11.99 -9.91 -22.58
CA ASN A 187 13.11 -9.99 -21.63
C ASN A 187 14.26 -9.01 -21.91
N GLU A 188 14.00 -7.93 -22.66
CA GLU A 188 14.95 -6.83 -22.87
C GLU A 188 14.88 -5.87 -21.68
N LEU A 189 16.05 -5.46 -21.17
CA LEU A 189 16.16 -4.50 -20.06
C LEU A 189 15.72 -3.10 -20.50
N LEU A 190 14.76 -2.52 -19.79
CA LEU A 190 14.29 -1.16 -20.00
C LEU A 190 14.94 -0.17 -19.03
N SER A 191 15.02 -0.56 -17.76
CA SER A 191 15.57 0.28 -16.69
C SER A 191 15.95 -0.57 -15.46
N SER A 192 16.62 0.04 -14.50
CA SER A 192 16.95 -0.57 -13.20
C SER A 192 16.84 0.48 -12.10
N GLN A 193 16.49 0.03 -10.89
CA GLN A 193 16.52 0.86 -9.69
C GLN A 193 16.96 0.05 -8.48
N THR A 194 17.46 0.72 -7.44
CA THR A 194 17.76 0.09 -6.15
C THR A 194 16.76 0.61 -5.12
N SER A 195 16.27 -0.28 -4.26
CA SER A 195 15.32 0.06 -3.19
C SER A 195 15.67 -0.68 -1.90
N THR A 196 14.97 -0.32 -0.82
CA THR A 196 15.16 -0.88 0.51
C THR A 196 14.30 -2.14 0.68
N ILE A 197 14.91 -3.24 1.14
CA ILE A 197 14.18 -4.50 1.39
C ILE A 197 13.21 -4.34 2.56
N ASP A 198 13.70 -3.76 3.66
CA ASP A 198 12.95 -3.62 4.90
C ASP A 198 13.04 -2.21 5.47
N TYR A 199 11.91 -1.49 5.44
CA TYR A 199 11.81 -0.11 5.91
C TYR A 199 11.75 0.00 7.44
N SER A 200 11.58 -1.10 8.17
CA SER A 200 11.72 -1.05 9.64
C SER A 200 13.17 -0.92 10.09
N LYS A 201 14.14 -1.08 9.19
CA LYS A 201 15.55 -0.79 9.50
C LYS A 201 15.80 0.70 9.35
N VAL A 202 16.14 1.31 10.47
CA VAL A 202 16.38 2.74 10.66
C VAL A 202 17.69 3.14 9.96
N ASN A 203 17.71 4.29 9.26
CA ASN A 203 18.97 4.84 8.75
C ASN A 203 19.79 5.42 9.91
N SER A 204 21.13 5.44 9.80
CA SER A 204 22.00 5.95 10.88
C SER A 204 21.68 7.38 11.33
N ASP A 205 21.07 8.17 10.45
CA ASP A 205 20.83 9.61 10.65
C ASP A 205 19.40 9.90 11.14
N ASP A 206 18.54 8.89 11.23
CA ASP A 206 17.17 9.02 11.70
C ASP A 206 17.14 9.04 13.25
N ILE A 207 16.31 9.92 13.82
CA ILE A 207 16.04 9.96 15.26
C ILE A 207 14.78 9.14 15.54
N VAL A 208 14.93 8.16 16.42
CA VAL A 208 13.89 7.20 16.79
C VAL A 208 13.55 7.34 18.27
N ASN A 209 12.27 7.21 18.60
CA ASN A 209 11.81 7.24 20.00
C ASN A 209 11.86 5.86 20.68
N GLU A 210 11.42 5.75 21.94
CA GLU A 210 11.41 4.48 22.67
C GLU A 210 10.49 3.39 22.09
N HIS A 211 9.57 3.76 21.20
CA HIS A 211 8.65 2.83 20.53
C HIS A 211 9.16 2.33 19.17
N GLY A 212 10.32 2.81 18.71
CA GLY A 212 10.88 2.42 17.41
C GLY A 212 10.39 3.27 16.23
N ASP A 213 9.59 4.33 16.48
CA ASP A 213 9.13 5.22 15.41
C ASP A 213 10.13 6.32 15.09
N ILE A 214 10.32 6.59 13.81
CA ILE A 214 11.14 7.71 13.32
C ILE A 214 10.39 9.03 13.57
N ILE A 215 10.90 9.82 14.52
CA ILE A 215 10.35 11.14 14.86
C ILE A 215 11.05 12.27 14.10
N LYS A 216 12.23 12.02 13.53
CA LYS A 216 12.94 12.98 12.67
C LYS A 216 13.85 12.26 11.68
N SER A 217 13.83 12.74 10.45
CA SER A 217 14.71 12.33 9.36
C SER A 217 15.25 13.56 8.63
N ALA A 218 16.04 13.36 7.57
CA ALA A 218 16.61 14.45 6.76
C ALA A 218 15.55 15.36 6.11
N THR A 219 14.35 14.82 5.84
CA THR A 219 13.31 15.53 5.05
C THR A 219 12.03 15.82 5.83
N TYR A 220 11.87 15.30 7.04
CA TYR A 220 10.64 15.46 7.81
C TYR A 220 10.85 15.33 9.33
N GLU A 221 9.88 15.83 10.08
CA GLU A 221 9.72 15.60 11.52
C GLU A 221 8.28 15.16 11.81
N THR A 222 8.12 14.26 12.78
CA THR A 222 6.84 13.73 13.21
C THR A 222 6.73 13.81 14.73
N GLU A 223 5.67 14.47 15.22
CA GLU A 223 5.25 14.38 16.62
C GLU A 223 4.26 13.23 16.78
N ILE A 224 4.50 12.31 17.71
CA ILE A 224 3.63 11.15 17.94
C ILE A 224 3.17 11.12 19.41
N LYS A 225 1.90 10.79 19.63
CA LYS A 225 1.35 10.49 20.95
C LYS A 225 0.77 9.09 20.97
N TYR A 226 0.94 8.40 22.10
CA TYR A 226 0.53 7.03 22.30
C TYR A 226 -0.59 6.92 23.34
N ASP A 227 -1.33 5.82 23.27
CA ASP A 227 -2.19 5.38 24.36
C ASP A 227 -1.40 4.62 25.43
N LYS A 228 -2.12 4.11 26.44
CA LYS A 228 -1.52 3.36 27.57
C LYS A 228 -0.89 2.02 27.16
N PHE A 229 -1.13 1.54 25.94
CA PHE A 229 -0.57 0.31 25.41
C PHE A 229 0.59 0.58 24.43
N GLY A 230 0.99 1.84 24.24
CA GLY A 230 2.08 2.20 23.33
C GLY A 230 1.66 2.26 21.86
N ASN A 231 0.36 2.25 21.55
CA ASN A 231 -0.13 2.41 20.19
C ASN A 231 -0.37 3.88 19.90
N TRP A 232 0.05 4.37 18.74
CA TRP A 232 -0.13 5.79 18.41
C TRP A 232 -1.62 6.14 18.26
N ILE A 233 -1.99 7.30 18.79
CA ILE A 233 -3.35 7.88 18.73
C ILE A 233 -3.37 9.27 18.13
N LYS A 234 -2.20 9.91 17.97
CA LYS A 234 -2.06 11.17 17.27
C LYS A 234 -0.69 11.29 16.63
N GLU A 235 -0.66 11.76 15.39
CA GLU A 235 0.55 12.10 14.67
C GLU A 235 0.42 13.49 14.07
N LYS A 236 1.50 14.28 14.09
CA LYS A 236 1.63 15.48 13.28
C LYS A 236 2.87 15.36 12.42
N HIS A 237 2.69 15.37 11.12
CA HIS A 237 3.78 15.24 10.18
C HIS A 237 4.08 16.58 9.52
N SER A 238 5.36 16.95 9.52
CA SER A 238 5.86 18.17 8.90
C SER A 238 7.07 17.88 8.03
N VAL A 239 7.16 18.56 6.90
CA VAL A 239 8.32 18.45 5.99
C VAL A 239 9.30 19.58 6.21
N ILE A 240 10.58 19.25 6.10
CA ILE A 240 11.69 20.21 6.14
C ILE A 240 11.95 20.66 4.70
N ARG A 241 11.79 21.96 4.43
CA ARG A 241 12.15 22.56 3.13
C ARG A 241 12.97 23.82 3.35
N ASN A 242 14.16 23.87 2.76
CA ASN A 242 15.09 24.98 2.92
C ASN A 242 15.33 25.32 4.40
N GLY A 243 15.47 24.30 5.25
CA GLY A 243 15.63 24.45 6.70
C GLY A 243 14.38 24.88 7.48
N LYS A 244 13.24 25.11 6.80
CA LYS A 244 11.98 25.50 7.44
C LYS A 244 11.02 24.32 7.54
N LEU A 245 10.46 24.13 8.74
CA LEU A 245 9.42 23.15 8.98
C LEU A 245 8.07 23.65 8.43
N THR A 246 7.42 22.84 7.59
CA THR A 246 6.06 23.11 7.09
C THR A 246 5.16 21.93 7.43
N LYS A 247 4.11 22.19 8.19
CA LYS A 247 3.11 21.20 8.57
C LYS A 247 2.42 20.64 7.33
N GLN A 248 2.35 19.31 7.21
CA GLN A 248 1.78 18.62 6.06
C GLN A 248 0.51 17.84 6.43
N SER A 249 0.45 17.23 7.61
CA SER A 249 -0.77 16.58 8.06
C SER A 249 -0.89 16.48 9.58
N GLU A 250 -2.12 16.34 10.06
CA GLU A 250 -2.41 15.79 11.38
C GLU A 250 -3.31 14.59 11.26
N THR A 251 -2.99 13.54 12.00
CA THR A 251 -3.79 12.32 12.08
C THR A 251 -4.17 12.08 13.54
N SER A 252 -5.43 11.77 13.81
CA SER A 252 -5.87 11.23 15.09
C SER A 252 -6.50 9.86 14.88
N ARG A 253 -6.31 8.97 15.85
CA ARG A 253 -6.79 7.59 15.80
C ARG A 253 -7.43 7.24 17.14
N THR A 254 -8.67 6.77 17.07
CA THR A 254 -9.34 6.09 18.17
C THR A 254 -9.16 4.59 17.96
N ILE A 255 -8.75 3.87 19.00
CA ILE A 255 -8.52 2.42 18.96
C ILE A 255 -9.51 1.75 19.92
N LYS A 256 -10.25 0.74 19.44
CA LYS A 256 -11.07 -0.10 20.31
C LYS A 256 -10.46 -1.49 20.42
N TYR A 257 -10.10 -1.86 21.64
CA TYR A 257 -9.55 -3.17 21.97
C TYR A 257 -10.68 -4.17 22.21
N LEU A 258 -10.44 -5.45 21.91
CA LEU A 258 -11.27 -6.52 22.45
C LEU A 258 -10.98 -6.65 23.94
N ASN A 259 -12.05 -6.79 24.72
CA ASN A 259 -11.98 -7.06 26.16
C ASN A 259 -11.54 -8.50 26.43
#